data_AF-A0A2E6MTJ0-F1
#
_entry.id   AF-A0A2E6MTJ0-F1
#
_cell.length_a   1.000
_cell.length_b   1.000
_cell.length_c   1.000
_cell.angle_alpha   90.00
_cell.angle_beta   90.00
_cell.angle_gamma   90.00
#
_symmetry.space_group_name_H-M   'P 1'
#
loop_
_entity.id
_entity.type
_entity.pdbx_description
1 polymer ?
#
loop_
_entity_poly.entity_id
_entity_poly.type
_entity_poly.pdbx_seq_one_letter_code
_entity_poly.pdbx_strand_id
1 'polypeptide(L)'
;MPDAILVAKDGYGVSGSVTGETLVASYQEARTSFGSHGFLAKLPKMNAMCIISGAGVRGGVKLKGINNTAIAPTIARLLDLKYEYADGKPLLEALEDLSDQ
;
A
#
# COMPACT_ATOMS: atom_id res chain seq x y z
N MET A 1 -0.95 -3.86 -21.15
CA MET A 1 -1.45 -2.59 -20.58
C MET A 1 -2.85 -2.38 -21.11
N PRO A 2 -3.80 -1.85 -20.32
CA PRO A 2 -5.12 -1.53 -20.84
C PRO A 2 -5.03 -0.32 -21.78
N ASP A 3 -5.94 -0.25 -22.77
CA ASP A 3 -6.05 0.90 -23.68
C ASP A 3 -6.62 2.15 -22.99
N ALA A 4 -7.36 1.95 -21.89
CA ALA A 4 -7.92 3.02 -21.07
C ALA A 4 -7.98 2.63 -19.58
N ILE A 5 -7.88 3.64 -18.70
CA ILE A 5 -8.01 3.49 -17.25
C ILE A 5 -9.05 4.50 -16.77
N LEU A 6 -10.04 4.01 -16.01
CA LEU A 6 -11.04 4.84 -15.35
C LEU A 6 -10.68 4.99 -13.86
N VAL A 7 -10.62 6.23 -13.39
CA VAL A 7 -10.38 6.56 -11.98
C VAL A 7 -11.58 7.34 -11.46
N ALA A 8 -12.30 6.77 -10.50
CA ALA A 8 -13.42 7.44 -9.86
C ALA A 8 -12.93 8.60 -8.96
N LYS A 9 -13.74 9.65 -8.87
CA LYS A 9 -13.55 10.72 -7.88
C LYS A 9 -13.74 10.16 -6.46
N ASP A 10 -13.08 10.78 -5.47
CA ASP A 10 -13.31 10.47 -4.06
C ASP A 10 -14.81 10.43 -3.70
N GLY A 11 -15.20 9.38 -2.98
CA GLY A 11 -16.61 9.08 -2.64
C GLY A 11 -17.36 8.22 -3.65
N TYR A 12 -16.82 7.99 -4.85
CA TYR A 12 -17.43 7.19 -5.91
C TYR A 12 -16.65 5.90 -6.16
N GLY A 13 -17.35 4.85 -6.60
CA GLY A 13 -16.77 3.61 -7.10
C GLY A 13 -17.43 3.22 -8.43
N VAL A 14 -16.77 2.36 -9.20
CA VAL A 14 -17.31 1.81 -10.46
C VAL A 14 -17.56 0.33 -10.25
N SER A 15 -18.80 -0.09 -10.48
CA SER A 15 -19.20 -1.50 -10.45
C SER A 15 -18.98 -2.15 -11.82
N GLY A 16 -18.61 -3.43 -11.84
CA GLY A 16 -18.57 -4.24 -13.07
C GLY A 16 -19.94 -4.71 -13.55
N SER A 17 -21.01 -4.43 -12.79
CA SER A 17 -22.39 -4.83 -13.09
C SER A 17 -23.33 -3.63 -13.08
N VAL A 18 -24.31 -3.64 -13.99
CA VAL A 18 -25.40 -2.67 -14.07
C VAL A 18 -26.69 -3.37 -13.66
N THR A 19 -27.33 -2.92 -12.58
CA THR A 19 -28.55 -3.54 -12.01
C THR A 19 -29.81 -2.67 -12.17
N GLY A 20 -29.78 -1.68 -13.06
CA GLY A 20 -30.88 -0.75 -13.32
C GLY A 20 -30.48 0.39 -14.28
N GLU A 21 -31.35 1.38 -14.44
CA GLU A 21 -31.11 2.53 -15.33
C GLU A 21 -30.36 3.70 -14.67
N THR A 22 -30.28 3.69 -13.33
CA THR A 22 -29.59 4.73 -12.56
C THR A 22 -28.08 4.61 -12.72
N LEU A 23 -27.46 5.60 -13.37
CA LEU A 23 -26.01 5.61 -13.63
C LEU A 23 -25.16 5.91 -12.39
N VAL A 24 -25.71 6.63 -11.41
CA VAL A 24 -25.06 6.97 -10.14
C VAL A 24 -26.06 6.71 -9.02
N ALA A 25 -25.82 5.64 -8.26
CA ALA A 25 -26.65 5.24 -7.13
C ALA A 25 -25.83 5.24 -5.84
N SER A 26 -26.49 5.44 -4.71
CA SER A 26 -25.86 5.25 -3.40
C SER A 26 -25.44 3.79 -3.21
N TYR A 27 -24.45 3.55 -2.32
CA TYR A 27 -24.01 2.18 -2.01
C TYR A 27 -25.16 1.29 -1.50
N GLN A 28 -26.15 1.88 -0.82
CA GLN A 28 -27.34 1.17 -0.32
C GLN A 28 -28.26 0.74 -1.46
N GLU A 29 -28.56 1.63 -2.40
CA GLU A 29 -29.37 1.32 -3.59
C GLU A 29 -28.67 0.30 -4.50
N ALA A 30 -27.36 0.46 -4.71
CA ALA A 30 -26.55 -0.45 -5.51
C ALA A 30 -26.26 -1.79 -4.80
N ARG A 31 -26.57 -1.90 -3.49
CA ARG A 31 -26.29 -3.08 -2.65
C ARG A 31 -24.82 -3.49 -2.66
N THR A 32 -23.93 -2.50 -2.69
CA THR A 32 -22.47 -2.66 -2.69
C THR A 32 -21.87 -2.27 -1.32
N SER A 33 -20.59 -2.59 -1.10
CA SER A 33 -19.88 -2.20 0.12
C SER A 33 -19.87 -0.67 0.33
N PHE A 34 -20.04 -0.23 1.58
CA PHE A 34 -19.91 1.17 1.98
C PHE A 34 -18.46 1.69 1.90
N GLY A 35 -17.49 0.78 1.97
CA GLY A 35 -16.07 1.07 1.80
C GLY A 35 -15.53 0.44 0.51
N SER A 36 -14.69 1.18 -0.20
CA SER A 36 -14.01 0.70 -1.40
C SER A 36 -12.51 1.00 -1.32
N HIS A 37 -11.71 0.22 -2.03
CA HIS A 37 -10.27 0.40 -2.18
C HIS A 37 -9.86 0.17 -3.66
N GLY A 38 -8.56 0.24 -3.97
CA GLY A 38 -8.06 0.09 -5.34
C GLY A 38 -8.06 1.40 -6.14
N PHE A 39 -8.28 2.53 -5.47
CA PHE A 39 -8.08 3.85 -6.05
C PHE A 39 -6.58 4.18 -6.19
N LEU A 40 -6.28 5.39 -6.69
CA LEU A 40 -4.90 5.85 -6.82
C LEU A 40 -4.17 5.78 -5.47
N ALA A 41 -3.03 5.08 -5.46
CA ALA A 41 -2.23 4.87 -4.25
C ALA A 41 -1.73 6.17 -3.60
N LYS A 42 -1.71 7.29 -4.34
CA LYS A 42 -1.33 8.62 -3.83
C LYS A 42 -2.43 9.29 -2.99
N LEU A 43 -3.66 8.76 -2.96
CA LEU A 43 -4.73 9.32 -2.16
C LEU A 43 -4.49 9.02 -0.67
N PRO A 44 -4.57 10.01 0.24
CA PRO A 44 -4.33 9.78 1.66
C PRO A 44 -5.20 8.69 2.29
N LYS A 45 -6.43 8.50 1.78
CA LYS A 45 -7.34 7.43 2.23
C LYS A 45 -6.88 6.01 1.87
N MET A 46 -5.92 5.87 0.95
CA MET A 46 -5.32 4.59 0.55
C MET A 46 -4.01 4.29 1.29
N ASN A 47 -3.57 5.18 2.19
CA ASN A 47 -2.37 4.93 2.98
C ASN A 47 -2.56 3.72 3.89
N ALA A 48 -1.59 2.81 3.86
CA ALA A 48 -1.50 1.69 4.78
C ALA A 48 -0.59 2.01 5.97
N MET A 49 -0.72 1.24 7.04
CA MET A 49 0.16 1.32 8.21
C MET A 49 1.39 0.42 8.01
N CYS A 50 2.56 0.88 8.45
CA CYS A 50 3.78 0.09 8.54
C CYS A 50 4.34 0.17 9.96
N ILE A 51 4.46 -0.97 10.62
CA ILE A 51 5.12 -1.11 11.92
C ILE A 51 6.13 -2.25 11.79
N ILE A 52 7.37 -2.00 12.20
CA ILE A 52 8.45 -2.98 12.24
C ILE A 52 9.08 -2.96 13.63
N SER A 53 9.39 -4.14 14.15
CA SER A 53 9.96 -4.35 15.48
C SER A 53 10.57 -5.74 15.57
N GLY A 54 11.65 -5.89 16.33
CA GLY A 54 12.35 -7.16 16.51
C GLY A 54 13.86 -7.02 16.41
N ALA A 55 14.56 -8.16 16.34
CA ALA A 55 16.01 -8.19 16.19
C ALA A 55 16.46 -7.44 14.92
N GLY A 56 17.50 -6.62 15.03
CA GLY A 56 18.03 -5.83 13.93
C GLY A 56 17.17 -4.61 13.55
N VAL A 57 16.10 -4.32 14.29
CA VAL A 57 15.24 -3.13 14.07
C VAL A 57 15.44 -2.14 15.21
N ARG A 58 15.78 -0.89 14.85
CA ARG A 58 16.01 0.19 15.81
C ARG A 58 14.71 0.61 16.50
N GLY A 59 14.71 0.61 17.83
CA GLY A 59 13.59 1.12 18.63
C GLY A 59 13.42 2.65 18.53
N GLY A 60 12.18 3.13 18.66
CA GLY A 60 11.86 4.56 18.79
C GLY A 60 11.91 5.39 17.50
N VAL A 61 12.21 4.77 16.35
CA VAL A 61 12.24 5.44 15.04
C VAL A 61 10.82 5.71 14.53
N LYS A 62 10.58 6.94 14.05
CA LYS A 62 9.35 7.31 13.34
C LYS A 62 9.64 7.52 11.86
N LEU A 63 9.16 6.61 11.03
CA LEU A 63 9.26 6.70 9.57
C LEU A 63 8.22 7.69 9.02
N LYS A 64 8.65 8.68 8.23
CA LYS A 64 7.77 9.72 7.67
C LYS A 64 7.19 9.31 6.31
N GLY A 65 6.27 8.35 6.32
CA GLY A 65 5.61 7.86 5.11
C GLY A 65 6.59 7.13 4.19
N ILE A 66 6.28 5.88 3.86
CA ILE A 66 7.16 5.04 3.04
C ILE A 66 6.41 4.54 1.82
N ASN A 67 7.14 4.23 0.74
CA ASN A 67 6.60 3.40 -0.31
C ASN A 67 6.60 1.94 0.16
N ASN A 68 5.49 1.24 -0.06
CA ASN A 68 5.38 -0.19 0.30
C ASN A 68 6.39 -1.08 -0.46
N THR A 69 6.95 -0.61 -1.57
CA THR A 69 8.04 -1.30 -2.28
C THR A 69 9.30 -1.47 -1.42
N ALA A 70 9.52 -0.59 -0.44
CA ALA A 70 10.65 -0.70 0.49
C ALA A 70 10.57 -1.92 1.43
N ILE A 71 9.40 -2.56 1.58
CA ILE A 71 9.21 -3.65 2.55
C ILE A 71 10.01 -4.90 2.17
N ALA A 72 9.92 -5.36 0.91
CA ALA A 72 10.63 -6.55 0.46
C ALA A 72 12.16 -6.44 0.62
N PRO A 73 12.86 -5.38 0.16
CA PRO A 73 14.30 -5.26 0.36
C PRO A 73 14.69 -5.04 1.83
N THR A 74 13.80 -4.48 2.66
CA THR A 74 14.04 -4.38 4.12
C THR A 74 14.02 -5.75 4.79
N ILE A 75 13.06 -6.61 4.46
CA ILE A 75 12.99 -7.98 4.96
C ILE A 75 14.20 -8.78 4.48
N ALA A 76 14.58 -8.65 3.20
CA ALA A 76 15.76 -9.31 2.66
C ALA A 76 17.03 -8.93 3.43
N ARG A 77 17.18 -7.65 3.80
CA ARG A 77 18.30 -7.17 4.61
C ARG A 77 18.31 -7.76 6.02
N LEU A 78 17.15 -7.85 6.67
CA LEU A 78 17.01 -8.44 8.02
C LEU A 78 17.33 -9.95 8.03
N LEU A 79 17.06 -10.64 6.92
CA LEU A 79 17.30 -12.08 6.77
C LEU A 79 18.68 -12.41 6.18
N ASP A 80 19.53 -11.40 5.92
CA ASP A 80 20.80 -11.53 5.20
C ASP A 80 20.68 -12.27 3.85
N LEU A 81 19.62 -11.95 3.10
CA LEU A 81 19.32 -12.54 1.79
C LEU A 81 19.59 -11.54 0.66
N LYS A 82 20.21 -12.04 -0.41
CA LYS A 82 20.25 -11.31 -1.69
C LYS A 82 18.91 -11.45 -2.40
N TYR A 83 18.23 -10.34 -2.61
CA TYR A 83 16.95 -10.32 -3.31
C TYR A 83 16.92 -9.21 -4.37
N GLU A 84 17.38 -9.56 -5.57
CA GLU A 84 17.60 -8.62 -6.69
C GLU A 84 16.30 -8.25 -7.43
N TYR A 85 15.20 -8.95 -7.15
CA TYR A 85 13.90 -8.73 -7.79
C TYR A 85 13.02 -7.71 -7.04
N ALA A 86 13.49 -7.17 -5.92
CA ALA A 86 12.75 -6.15 -5.19
C ALA A 86 12.90 -4.77 -5.84
N ASP A 87 11.77 -4.09 -6.02
CA ASP A 87 11.76 -2.65 -6.27
C ASP A 87 12.07 -1.86 -5.00
N GLY A 88 12.53 -0.61 -5.16
CA GLY A 88 12.75 0.31 -4.05
C GLY A 88 14.07 0.13 -3.32
N LYS A 89 14.15 0.66 -2.10
CA LYS A 89 15.36 0.61 -1.25
C LYS A 89 14.97 0.18 0.16
N PRO A 90 15.83 -0.55 0.88
CA PRO A 90 15.57 -0.94 2.26
C PRO A 90 15.45 0.28 3.18
N LEU A 91 14.64 0.16 4.23
CA LEU A 91 14.44 1.18 5.26
C LEU A 91 15.61 1.21 6.25
N LEU A 92 16.80 1.58 5.77
CA LEU A 92 18.03 1.54 6.57
C LEU A 92 17.96 2.39 7.85
N GLU A 93 17.20 3.49 7.83
CA GLU A 93 16.96 4.33 9.02
C GLU A 93 16.20 3.60 10.13
N ALA A 94 15.54 2.49 9.82
CA ALA A 94 14.82 1.65 10.78
C ALA A 94 15.63 0.45 11.26
N LEU A 95 16.78 0.16 10.65
CA LEU A 95 17.59 -1.01 10.98
C LEU A 95 18.79 -0.63 11.84
N GLU A 96 19.22 -1.55 12.69
CA GLU A 96 20.50 -1.48 13.39
C GLU A 96 21.65 -1.68 12.38
N ASP A 97 22.83 -1.15 12.69
CA ASP A 97 24.00 -1.41 11.86
C ASP A 97 24.41 -2.87 12.04
N LEU A 98 24.25 -3.66 10.98
CA LEU A 98 24.60 -5.08 10.94
C LEU A 98 26.13 -5.30 10.85
N SER A 99 26.94 -4.30 11.23
CA SER A 99 28.41 -4.43 11.31
C SER A 99 28.89 -5.08 12.61
N ASP A 100 28.00 -5.23 13.60
CA ASP A 100 28.37 -5.62 14.97
C ASP A 100 27.79 -6.99 15.38
N GLN A 101 27.46 -7.86 14.41
CA GLN A 101 27.11 -9.27 14.65
C GLN A 101 28.09 -10.21 13.98
#